data_AF-A0A7J8J1L8-F1
#
_entry.id   AF-A0A7J8J1L8-F1
#
_cell.length_a   1.000
_cell.length_b   1.000
_cell.length_c   1.000
_cell.angle_alpha   90.00
_cell.angle_beta   90.00
_cell.angle_gamma   90.00
#
_symmetry.space_group_name_H-M   'P 1'
#
loop_
_entity.id
_entity.type
_entity.pdbx_description
1 polymer ?
#
loop_
_entity_poly.entity_id
_entity_poly.type
_entity_poly.pdbx_seq_one_letter_code
_entity_poly.pdbx_strand_id
1 'polypeptide(L)'
;MAAAVPAAVGEDGRRQRPGTVLDPHPQEGAKAEAESGELCRLRAELAGALAEMENMKAVAEVSESTKAEAVAAVQRQCQEEVASLQAILKDSISSYEAQITSLKQERQQQQQDSEEKERELGRLKQLLSRAHPLDSLEKQMEKAHEDSEKLREIVLPMEQEIEELKAKLLRAEELIQEIQRRPRPPPSLHGSTELLPLSRDLSPPLEPLEELSGDGGAAAEAFAHNCDDSASISSFSLGGGAGSSASLPRGRQGLSPEQEETASLVSTGTLVPEGIYLPPPGYQLVPDTQWEQLQMEMQVLLAQVQNSEQLLQTLQGTVSQAQERVQLQMAELATSHKCLSHEVKRLTEENQGLRAEQPPSSAPRALEQDEGQEESLPSSVPELQQLVRHMGQEARAHQQAREHEAERLRIEIVKLREALEEETVARASLEGQLRVQQEETASLCSLRTEMERIHQEQSKAQLTDLLSEQRAKVLRLQAELETSEQVQRDFVRLSQALQVRLEQVRQAESLEQVRSIMDEAPLRDIKDIKDT
;
A
#
# COMPACT_ATOMS: atom_id res chain seq x y z
N MET A 1 -56.07 21.96 45.15
CA MET A 1 -56.53 23.25 45.70
C MET A 1 -58.05 23.28 45.63
N ALA A 2 -58.69 23.62 46.76
CA ALA A 2 -60.07 24.09 47.00
C ALA A 2 -61.24 23.29 46.37
N ALA A 3 -62.02 22.50 47.13
CA ALA A 3 -63.12 22.89 48.04
C ALA A 3 -64.46 23.12 47.26
N ALA A 4 -65.48 22.26 47.42
CA ALA A 4 -66.56 22.35 48.44
C ALA A 4 -67.48 23.57 48.20
N VAL A 5 -68.82 23.58 48.23
CA VAL A 5 -69.85 22.76 48.90
C VAL A 5 -71.23 23.29 48.40
N PRO A 6 -72.36 22.61 48.72
CA PRO A 6 -73.70 22.84 48.16
C PRO A 6 -74.66 23.61 49.12
N ALA A 7 -75.98 23.51 48.89
CA ALA A 7 -77.14 23.99 49.69
C ALA A 7 -77.57 25.45 49.41
N ALA A 8 -78.83 25.89 49.58
CA ALA A 8 -80.20 25.39 49.72
C ALA A 8 -81.10 26.64 49.90
N VAL A 9 -82.43 26.46 49.99
CA VAL A 9 -83.46 27.42 50.52
C VAL A 9 -83.95 28.48 49.51
N GLY A 10 -85.25 28.83 49.39
CA GLY A 10 -86.46 28.56 50.18
C GLY A 10 -87.72 28.76 49.31
N GLU A 11 -88.81 28.05 49.63
CA GLU A 11 -89.97 28.50 50.41
C GLU A 11 -91.12 29.10 49.59
N ASP A 12 -92.16 28.27 49.47
CA ASP A 12 -93.57 28.50 49.81
C ASP A 12 -94.40 29.62 49.16
N GLY A 13 -95.63 29.25 48.79
CA GLY A 13 -96.59 30.16 48.16
C GLY A 13 -97.82 29.48 47.58
N ARG A 14 -98.52 28.63 48.35
CA ARG A 14 -99.90 28.23 48.00
C ARG A 14 -100.83 29.46 48.03
N ARG A 15 -101.47 29.79 46.91
CA ARG A 15 -102.86 30.29 46.90
C ARG A 15 -103.65 29.71 45.72
N GLN A 16 -104.72 29.01 46.06
CA GLN A 16 -105.79 28.56 45.17
C GLN A 16 -106.54 29.75 44.56
N ARG A 17 -106.98 29.62 43.30
CA ARG A 17 -108.41 29.71 42.85
C ARG A 17 -108.53 29.60 41.32
N PRO A 18 -109.75 29.32 40.77
CA PRO A 18 -109.95 28.17 39.90
C PRO A 18 -110.38 28.55 38.47
N GLY A 19 -110.35 27.53 37.61
CA GLY A 19 -111.31 27.40 36.52
C GLY A 19 -110.94 28.12 35.23
N THR A 20 -110.41 27.37 34.28
CA THR A 20 -111.04 27.29 32.97
C THR A 20 -110.77 25.89 32.42
N VAL A 21 -111.83 25.08 32.39
CA VAL A 21 -111.89 23.85 31.61
C VAL A 21 -111.76 24.25 30.15
N LEU A 22 -110.63 23.91 29.54
CA LEU A 22 -110.52 23.76 28.10
C LEU A 22 -110.15 22.29 27.87
N ASP A 23 -111.08 21.58 27.23
CA ASP A 23 -110.90 20.22 26.76
C ASP A 23 -109.56 20.04 26.02
N PRO A 24 -108.72 19.05 26.37
CA PRO A 24 -107.61 18.69 25.52
C PRO A 24 -108.14 17.95 24.29
N HIS A 25 -107.92 18.55 23.14
CA HIS A 25 -108.25 17.98 21.84
C HIS A 25 -107.46 16.66 21.66
N PRO A 26 -108.09 15.49 21.37
CA PRO A 26 -107.36 14.22 21.20
C PRO A 26 -106.34 14.21 20.07
N GLN A 27 -106.41 15.21 19.19
CA GLN A 27 -105.51 15.40 18.04
C GLN A 27 -104.18 16.08 18.40
N GLU A 28 -104.10 16.82 19.52
CA GLU A 28 -102.87 17.47 19.96
C GLU A 28 -101.97 16.51 20.75
N GLY A 29 -102.54 15.59 21.54
CA GLY A 29 -101.77 14.57 22.27
C GLY A 29 -101.07 13.56 21.35
N ALA A 30 -101.73 13.10 20.28
CA ALA A 30 -101.12 12.19 19.30
C ALA A 30 -100.03 12.86 18.46
N LYS A 31 -100.15 14.16 18.17
CA LYS A 31 -99.10 14.94 17.51
C LYS A 31 -97.92 15.21 18.44
N ALA A 32 -98.18 15.55 19.70
CA ALA A 32 -97.14 15.75 20.70
C ALA A 32 -96.34 14.47 21.01
N GLU A 33 -96.97 13.29 21.03
CA GLU A 33 -96.26 12.01 21.18
C GLU A 33 -95.43 11.64 19.95
N ALA A 34 -95.94 11.92 18.73
CA ALA A 34 -95.17 11.73 17.50
C ALA A 34 -93.95 12.65 17.44
N GLU A 35 -94.12 13.94 17.75
CA GLU A 35 -93.04 14.92 17.86
C GLU A 35 -92.04 14.54 18.96
N SER A 36 -92.50 14.03 20.11
CA SER A 36 -91.63 13.51 21.17
C SER A 36 -90.83 12.29 20.71
N GLY A 37 -91.43 11.37 19.94
CA GLY A 37 -90.75 10.21 19.36
C GLY A 37 -89.72 10.58 18.30
N GLU A 38 -89.97 11.64 17.53
CA GLU A 38 -89.01 12.22 16.59
C GLU A 38 -87.87 12.94 17.30
N LEU A 39 -88.16 13.70 18.36
CA LEU A 39 -87.13 14.31 19.21
C LEU A 39 -86.22 13.27 19.88
N CYS A 40 -86.77 12.14 20.33
CA CYS A 40 -85.97 11.04 20.86
C CYS A 40 -85.06 10.39 19.80
N ARG A 41 -85.56 10.22 18.57
CA ARG A 41 -84.75 9.73 17.43
C ARG A 41 -83.62 10.70 17.07
N LEU A 42 -83.93 11.99 16.92
CA LEU A 42 -82.92 13.02 16.64
C LEU A 42 -81.87 13.14 17.75
N ARG A 43 -82.25 12.96 19.03
CA ARG A 43 -81.30 12.91 20.16
C ARG A 43 -80.39 11.69 20.09
N ALA A 44 -80.91 10.53 19.71
CA ALA A 44 -80.11 9.32 19.54
C ALA A 44 -79.15 9.44 18.34
N GLU A 45 -79.60 10.01 17.23
CA GLU A 45 -78.76 10.30 16.06
C GLU A 45 -77.65 11.32 16.39
N LEU A 46 -77.96 12.39 17.12
CA LEU A 46 -76.96 13.36 17.59
C LEU A 46 -75.93 12.69 18.52
N ALA A 47 -76.38 11.84 19.45
CA ALA A 47 -75.49 11.10 20.33
C ALA A 47 -74.58 10.14 19.56
N GLY A 48 -75.12 9.46 18.53
CA GLY A 48 -74.34 8.61 17.61
C GLY A 48 -73.29 9.40 16.84
N ALA A 49 -73.68 10.53 16.24
CA ALA A 49 -72.77 11.41 15.50
C ALA A 49 -71.64 11.99 16.38
N LEU A 50 -71.94 12.32 17.65
CA LEU A 50 -70.92 12.77 18.60
C LEU A 50 -69.92 11.65 18.94
N ALA A 51 -70.38 10.42 19.17
CA ALA A 51 -69.50 9.28 19.42
C ALA A 51 -68.64 8.93 18.19
N GLU A 52 -69.19 9.02 16.98
CA GLU A 52 -68.44 8.85 15.73
C GLU A 52 -67.36 9.92 15.55
N MET A 53 -67.67 11.18 15.88
CA MET A 53 -66.69 12.28 15.87
C MET A 53 -65.58 12.04 16.90
N GLU A 54 -65.90 11.58 18.11
CA GLU A 54 -64.90 11.24 19.14
C GLU A 54 -64.00 10.09 18.70
N ASN A 55 -64.56 9.03 18.09
CA ASN A 55 -63.79 7.93 17.53
C ASN A 55 -62.87 8.40 16.39
N MET A 56 -63.39 9.22 15.48
CA MET A 56 -62.59 9.76 14.38
C MET A 56 -61.47 10.67 14.89
N LYS A 57 -61.72 11.44 15.96
CA LYS A 57 -60.68 12.25 16.62
C LYS A 57 -59.59 11.36 17.24
N ALA A 58 -59.96 10.29 17.93
CA ALA A 58 -58.99 9.35 18.49
C ALA A 58 -58.16 8.65 17.39
N VAL A 59 -58.80 8.22 16.30
CA VAL A 59 -58.10 7.63 15.14
C VAL A 59 -57.17 8.65 14.48
N ALA A 60 -57.59 9.91 14.34
CA ALA A 60 -56.75 10.97 13.80
C ALA A 60 -55.51 11.20 14.67
N GLU A 61 -55.66 11.29 16.00
CA GLU A 61 -54.56 11.46 16.96
C GLU A 61 -53.59 10.29 16.93
N VAL A 62 -54.09 9.05 16.90
CA VAL A 62 -53.24 7.86 16.74
C VAL A 62 -52.49 7.91 15.39
N SER A 63 -53.18 8.27 14.29
CA SER A 63 -52.55 8.37 12.97
C SER A 63 -51.47 9.45 12.91
N GLU A 64 -51.68 10.58 13.61
CA GLU A 64 -50.71 11.66 13.71
C GLU A 64 -49.50 11.22 14.53
N SER A 65 -49.71 10.57 15.68
CA SER A 65 -48.65 10.01 16.51
C SER A 65 -47.83 8.96 15.76
N THR A 66 -48.47 8.04 15.02
CA THR A 66 -47.77 7.02 14.23
C THR A 66 -46.95 7.64 13.10
N LYS A 67 -47.47 8.66 12.42
CA LYS A 67 -46.71 9.41 11.40
C LYS A 67 -45.52 10.13 12.04
N ALA A 68 -45.71 10.79 13.18
CA ALA A 68 -44.64 11.47 13.90
C ALA A 68 -43.53 10.50 14.34
N GLU A 69 -43.91 9.32 14.84
CA GLU A 69 -42.96 8.26 15.21
C GLU A 69 -42.20 7.71 13.99
N ALA A 70 -42.88 7.45 12.88
CA ALA A 70 -42.25 7.01 11.64
C ALA A 70 -41.25 8.04 11.11
N VAL A 71 -41.61 9.34 11.12
CA VAL A 71 -40.69 10.42 10.73
C VAL A 71 -39.50 10.49 11.68
N ALA A 72 -39.72 10.39 12.99
CA ALA A 72 -38.64 10.39 13.97
C ALA A 72 -37.70 9.18 13.82
N ALA A 73 -38.24 8.01 13.43
CA ALA A 73 -37.45 6.82 13.16
C ALA A 73 -36.54 7.01 11.92
N VAL A 74 -37.09 7.52 10.81
CA VAL A 74 -36.30 7.81 9.61
C VAL A 74 -35.25 8.88 9.90
N GLN A 75 -35.59 9.94 10.65
CA GLN A 75 -34.61 10.95 11.04
C GLN A 75 -33.46 10.38 11.87
N ARG A 76 -33.75 9.48 12.82
CA ARG A 76 -32.71 8.78 13.59
C ARG A 76 -31.82 7.93 12.70
N GLN A 77 -32.41 7.15 11.79
CA GLN A 77 -31.64 6.34 10.85
C GLN A 77 -30.72 7.20 9.98
N CYS A 78 -31.22 8.31 9.40
CA CYS A 78 -30.37 9.21 8.62
C CYS A 78 -29.24 9.82 9.46
N GLN A 79 -29.49 10.16 10.72
CA GLN A 79 -28.45 10.67 11.63
C GLN A 79 -27.39 9.60 11.93
N GLU A 80 -27.81 8.36 12.15
CA GLU A 80 -26.91 7.22 12.39
C GLU A 80 -26.07 6.89 11.15
N GLU A 81 -26.67 6.90 9.95
CA GLU A 81 -25.95 6.70 8.68
C GLU A 81 -24.92 7.80 8.45
N VAL A 82 -25.28 9.06 8.69
CA VAL A 82 -24.34 10.19 8.60
C VAL A 82 -23.20 10.03 9.62
N ALA A 83 -23.50 9.67 10.87
CA ALA A 83 -22.48 9.46 11.89
C ALA A 83 -21.55 8.29 11.54
N SER A 84 -22.09 7.20 11.00
CA SER A 84 -21.35 6.02 10.54
C SER A 84 -20.41 6.37 9.38
N LEU A 85 -20.93 7.05 8.35
CA LEU A 85 -20.13 7.50 7.20
C LEU A 85 -19.02 8.46 7.64
N GLN A 86 -19.31 9.38 8.56
CA GLN A 86 -18.32 10.28 9.13
C GLN A 86 -17.22 9.52 9.90
N ALA A 87 -17.58 8.48 10.66
CA ALA A 87 -16.62 7.65 11.37
C ALA A 87 -15.70 6.88 10.41
N ILE A 88 -16.27 6.21 9.40
CA ILE A 88 -15.51 5.48 8.39
C ILE A 88 -14.56 6.41 7.62
N LEU A 89 -15.05 7.58 7.22
CA LEU A 89 -14.22 8.56 6.51
C LEU A 89 -13.09 9.07 7.40
N LYS A 90 -13.37 9.35 8.67
CA LYS A 90 -12.36 9.78 9.65
C LYS A 90 -11.29 8.71 9.86
N ASP A 91 -11.68 7.45 9.98
CA ASP A 91 -10.75 6.33 10.15
C ASP A 91 -9.90 6.13 8.88
N SER A 92 -10.50 6.28 7.70
CA SER A 92 -9.80 6.20 6.41
C SER A 92 -8.77 7.32 6.27
N ILE A 93 -9.16 8.57 6.57
CA ILE A 93 -8.25 9.73 6.58
C ILE A 93 -7.11 9.51 7.56
N SER A 94 -7.42 9.08 8.80
CA SER A 94 -6.41 8.82 9.83
C SER A 94 -5.43 7.72 9.41
N SER A 95 -5.92 6.68 8.73
CA SER A 95 -5.08 5.60 8.16
C SER A 95 -4.14 6.12 7.08
N TYR A 96 -4.65 6.93 6.14
CA TYR A 96 -3.82 7.55 5.10
C TYR A 96 -2.81 8.54 5.67
N GLU A 97 -3.19 9.32 6.68
CA GLU A 97 -2.27 10.22 7.38
C GLU A 97 -1.12 9.45 8.03
N ALA A 98 -1.41 8.34 8.73
CA ALA A 98 -0.40 7.46 9.32
C ALA A 98 0.51 6.79 8.27
N GLN A 99 -0.04 6.40 7.12
CA GLN A 99 0.76 5.86 6.01
C GLN A 99 1.69 6.93 5.42
N ILE A 100 1.20 8.15 5.24
CA ILE A 100 2.00 9.27 4.74
C ILE A 100 3.11 9.62 5.73
N THR A 101 2.86 9.62 7.04
CA THR A 101 3.93 9.87 8.02
C THR A 101 4.96 8.76 8.04
N SER A 102 4.54 7.49 7.96
CA SER A 102 5.44 6.33 7.85
C SER A 102 6.34 6.42 6.61
N LEU A 103 5.76 6.69 5.43
CA LEU A 103 6.53 6.85 4.19
C LEU A 103 7.49 8.05 4.24
N LYS A 104 7.08 9.16 4.87
CA LYS A 104 7.97 10.32 5.09
C LYS A 104 9.14 9.97 5.99
N GLN A 105 8.88 9.20 7.05
CA GLN A 105 9.91 8.74 7.97
C GLN A 105 10.88 7.77 7.28
N GLU A 106 10.38 6.80 6.51
CA GLU A 106 11.21 5.88 5.73
C GLU A 106 12.10 6.63 4.72
N ARG A 107 11.53 7.58 3.97
CA ARG A 107 12.29 8.45 3.06
C ARG A 107 13.39 9.23 3.79
N GLN A 108 13.11 9.74 4.98
CA GLN A 108 14.09 10.45 5.79
C GLN A 108 15.19 9.50 6.29
N GLN A 109 14.84 8.28 6.68
CA GLN A 109 15.80 7.26 7.07
C GLN A 109 16.71 6.88 5.90
N GLN A 110 16.14 6.59 4.73
CA GLN A 110 16.91 6.29 3.52
C GLN A 110 17.87 7.42 3.14
N GLN A 111 17.43 8.68 3.30
CA GLN A 111 18.29 9.84 3.09
C GLN A 111 19.46 9.84 4.07
N GLN A 112 19.22 9.62 5.37
CA GLN A 112 20.29 9.55 6.38
C GLN A 112 21.28 8.42 6.10
N ASP A 113 20.78 7.25 5.74
CA ASP A 113 21.60 6.09 5.39
C ASP A 113 22.46 6.40 4.16
N SER A 114 21.88 7.06 3.14
CA SER A 114 22.62 7.46 1.94
C SER A 114 23.75 8.45 2.27
N GLU A 115 23.50 9.41 3.16
CA GLU A 115 24.53 10.36 3.61
C GLU A 115 25.61 9.68 4.45
N GLU A 116 25.25 8.70 5.29
CA GLU A 116 26.23 7.92 6.05
C GLU A 116 27.11 7.09 5.13
N LYS A 117 26.52 6.44 4.12
CA LYS A 117 27.27 5.71 3.08
C LYS A 117 28.17 6.64 2.29
N GLU A 118 27.73 7.86 2.00
CA GLU A 118 28.58 8.88 1.36
C GLU A 118 29.75 9.30 2.26
N ARG A 119 29.51 9.48 3.56
CA ARG A 119 30.57 9.76 4.55
C ARG A 119 31.56 8.58 4.64
N GLU A 120 31.09 7.33 4.64
CA GLU A 120 31.93 6.14 4.60
C GLU A 120 32.76 6.05 3.33
N LEU A 121 32.14 6.26 2.16
CA LEU A 121 32.83 6.32 0.88
C LEU A 121 33.89 7.43 0.87
N GLY A 122 33.59 8.59 1.44
CA GLY A 122 34.55 9.67 1.63
C GLY A 122 35.76 9.24 2.47
N ARG A 123 35.52 8.57 3.61
CA ARG A 123 36.58 8.01 4.47
C ARG A 123 37.42 6.96 3.73
N LEU A 124 36.80 6.04 3.02
CA LEU A 124 37.50 5.00 2.24
C LEU A 124 38.32 5.60 1.10
N LYS A 125 37.77 6.57 0.37
CA LYS A 125 38.51 7.33 -0.67
C LYS A 125 39.72 8.04 -0.06
N GLN A 126 39.58 8.63 1.12
CA GLN A 126 40.70 9.26 1.82
C GLN A 126 41.78 8.24 2.18
N LEU A 127 41.40 7.05 2.67
CA LEU A 127 42.36 5.97 2.96
C LEU A 127 43.06 5.46 1.71
N LEU A 128 42.34 5.28 0.60
CA LEU A 128 42.89 4.93 -0.71
C LEU A 128 43.85 5.99 -1.23
N SER A 129 43.49 7.27 -1.12
CA SER A 129 44.39 8.37 -1.50
C SER A 129 45.64 8.44 -0.61
N ARG A 130 45.57 7.97 0.64
CA ARG A 130 46.71 7.88 1.54
C ARG A 130 47.55 6.62 1.29
N ALA A 131 47.01 5.61 0.60
CA ALA A 131 47.72 4.41 0.21
C ALA A 131 48.71 4.67 -0.95
N HIS A 132 49.76 5.45 -0.67
CA HIS A 132 50.99 5.54 -1.45
C HIS A 132 52.03 4.39 -1.24
N PRO A 133 51.86 3.38 -0.36
CA PRO A 133 52.89 2.34 -0.22
C PRO A 133 52.91 1.36 -1.39
N LEU A 134 51.85 1.28 -2.21
CA LEU A 134 51.85 0.47 -3.43
C LEU A 134 52.77 1.07 -4.50
N ASP A 135 52.71 2.38 -4.73
CA ASP A 135 53.66 3.08 -5.64
C ASP A 135 55.11 2.98 -5.14
N SER A 136 55.31 2.95 -3.81
CA SER A 136 56.64 2.74 -3.23
C SER A 136 57.13 1.31 -3.43
N LEU A 137 56.25 0.31 -3.33
CA LEU A 137 56.58 -1.09 -3.53
C LEU A 137 56.82 -1.38 -5.02
N GLU A 138 56.03 -0.80 -5.92
CA GLU A 138 56.20 -0.88 -7.36
C GLU A 138 57.60 -0.38 -7.77
N LYS A 139 58.02 0.79 -7.25
CA LYS A 139 59.39 1.31 -7.48
C LYS A 139 60.48 0.42 -6.90
N GLN A 140 60.22 -0.24 -5.77
CA GLN A 140 61.18 -1.19 -5.19
C GLN A 140 61.27 -2.47 -6.04
N MET A 141 60.15 -2.96 -6.57
CA MET A 141 60.11 -4.11 -7.48
C MET A 141 60.78 -3.81 -8.81
N GLU A 142 60.53 -2.63 -9.39
CA GLU A 142 61.17 -2.18 -10.64
C GLU A 142 62.69 -2.10 -10.46
N LYS A 143 63.18 -1.51 -9.37
CA LYS A 143 64.61 -1.47 -9.06
C LYS A 143 65.21 -2.86 -8.87
N ALA A 144 64.52 -3.76 -8.16
CA ALA A 144 64.99 -5.13 -7.98
C ALA A 144 65.05 -5.90 -9.31
N HIS A 145 64.11 -5.63 -10.23
CA HIS A 145 64.10 -6.19 -11.56
C HIS A 145 65.27 -5.68 -12.42
N GLU A 146 65.51 -4.37 -12.44
CA GLU A 146 66.67 -3.79 -13.12
C GLU A 146 68.00 -4.34 -12.61
N ASP A 147 68.15 -4.50 -11.29
CA ASP A 147 69.37 -5.05 -10.70
C ASP A 147 69.54 -6.53 -11.07
N SER A 148 68.45 -7.30 -11.16
CA SER A 148 68.47 -8.66 -11.66
C SER A 148 68.88 -8.73 -13.14
N GLU A 149 68.41 -7.81 -13.98
CA GLU A 149 68.79 -7.75 -15.40
C GLU A 149 70.27 -7.41 -15.56
N LYS A 150 70.78 -6.41 -14.83
CA LYS A 150 72.21 -6.06 -14.82
C LYS A 150 73.09 -7.24 -14.38
N LEU A 151 72.66 -7.99 -13.36
CA LEU A 151 73.36 -9.19 -12.94
C LEU A 151 73.35 -10.24 -14.06
N ARG A 152 72.22 -10.43 -14.74
CA ARG A 152 72.10 -11.38 -15.86
C ARG A 152 73.02 -11.01 -17.03
N GLU A 153 73.16 -9.71 -17.35
CA GLU A 153 74.10 -9.23 -18.37
C GLU A 153 75.56 -9.58 -18.06
N ILE A 154 75.93 -9.68 -16.78
CA ILE A 154 77.29 -10.05 -16.34
C ILE A 154 77.45 -11.56 -16.24
N VAL A 155 76.45 -12.26 -15.70
CA VAL A 155 76.53 -13.70 -15.45
C VAL A 155 76.50 -14.50 -16.75
N LEU A 156 75.68 -14.12 -17.73
CA LEU A 156 75.56 -14.85 -19.00
C LEU A 156 76.90 -15.01 -19.76
N PRO A 157 77.73 -13.96 -19.97
CA PRO A 157 79.04 -14.13 -20.60
C PRO A 157 80.01 -14.94 -19.73
N MET A 158 79.92 -14.84 -18.40
CA MET A 158 80.71 -15.69 -17.50
C MET A 158 80.31 -17.17 -17.62
N GLU A 159 79.01 -17.48 -17.70
CA GLU A 159 78.51 -18.83 -17.91
C GLU A 159 79.00 -19.41 -19.24
N GLN A 160 78.98 -18.60 -20.32
CA GLN A 160 79.52 -18.99 -21.62
C GLN A 160 81.03 -19.27 -21.57
N GLU A 161 81.80 -18.45 -20.85
CA GLU A 161 83.24 -18.67 -20.66
C GLU A 161 83.52 -19.94 -19.85
N ILE A 162 82.73 -20.20 -18.80
CA ILE A 162 82.82 -21.43 -18.00
C ILE A 162 82.53 -22.65 -18.86
N GLU A 163 81.50 -22.60 -19.71
CA GLU A 163 81.15 -23.67 -20.65
C GLU A 163 82.32 -23.96 -21.62
N GLU A 164 82.93 -22.91 -22.17
CA GLU A 164 84.10 -23.04 -23.03
C GLU A 164 85.31 -23.63 -22.31
N LEU A 165 85.57 -23.19 -21.07
CA LEU A 165 86.66 -23.68 -20.25
C LEU A 165 86.44 -25.16 -19.89
N LYS A 166 85.22 -25.55 -19.52
CA LYS A 166 84.83 -26.94 -19.32
C LYS A 166 85.05 -27.77 -20.59
N ALA A 167 84.66 -27.27 -21.76
CA ALA A 167 84.89 -27.97 -23.04
C ALA A 167 86.38 -28.08 -23.40
N LYS A 168 87.20 -27.08 -23.07
CA LYS A 168 88.67 -27.14 -23.24
C LYS A 168 89.31 -28.14 -22.26
N LEU A 169 88.82 -28.19 -21.02
CA LEU A 169 89.25 -29.14 -20.00
C LEU A 169 88.95 -30.58 -20.41
N LEU A 170 87.71 -30.88 -20.83
CA LEU A 170 87.32 -32.20 -21.30
C LEU A 170 88.19 -32.67 -22.46
N ARG A 171 88.47 -31.80 -23.44
CA ARG A 171 89.39 -32.12 -24.54
C ARG A 171 90.82 -32.40 -24.06
N ALA A 172 91.31 -31.67 -23.06
CA ALA A 172 92.62 -31.93 -22.48
C ALA A 172 92.65 -33.27 -21.72
N GLU A 173 91.57 -33.60 -21.01
CA GLU A 173 91.42 -34.90 -20.33
C GLU A 173 91.38 -36.07 -21.33
N GLU A 174 90.68 -35.94 -22.45
CA GLU A 174 90.67 -36.92 -23.54
C GLU A 174 92.09 -37.17 -24.09
N LEU A 175 92.85 -36.10 -24.34
CA LEU A 175 94.24 -36.19 -24.80
C LEU A 175 95.15 -36.87 -23.77
N ILE A 176 94.95 -36.57 -22.47
CA ILE A 176 95.70 -37.22 -21.39
C ILE A 176 95.36 -38.71 -21.33
N GLN A 177 94.09 -39.08 -21.42
CA GLN A 177 93.67 -40.48 -21.45
C GLN A 177 94.25 -41.22 -22.66
N GLU A 178 94.31 -40.59 -23.83
CA GLU A 178 94.93 -41.15 -25.04
C GLU A 178 96.44 -41.39 -24.86
N ILE A 179 97.16 -40.45 -24.24
CA ILE A 179 98.58 -40.62 -23.88
C ILE A 179 98.77 -41.74 -22.86
N GLN A 180 97.86 -41.89 -21.89
CA GLN A 180 97.88 -42.96 -20.91
C GLN A 180 97.52 -44.34 -21.49
N ARG A 181 96.77 -44.39 -22.60
CA ARG A 181 96.43 -45.64 -23.33
C ARG A 181 97.55 -46.15 -24.25
N ARG A 182 98.66 -45.41 -24.43
CA ARG A 182 99.84 -45.90 -25.18
C ARG A 182 100.63 -46.95 -24.36
N PRO A 183 101.04 -48.10 -24.94
CA PRO A 183 101.79 -49.13 -24.21
C PRO A 183 103.22 -48.68 -23.86
N ARG A 184 103.64 -48.86 -22.59
CA ARG A 184 105.02 -48.65 -22.12
C ARG A 184 105.66 -49.99 -21.69
N PRO A 185 106.91 -50.31 -22.10
CA PRO A 185 107.63 -51.53 -21.66
C PRO A 185 108.29 -51.37 -20.25
N PRO A 186 108.78 -52.47 -19.61
CA PRO A 186 108.69 -52.66 -18.15
C PRO A 186 110.06 -52.48 -17.40
N PRO A 187 110.24 -52.94 -16.13
CA PRO A 187 110.27 -52.11 -14.91
C PRO A 187 111.64 -52.04 -14.20
N SER A 188 111.83 -51.11 -13.27
CA SER A 188 112.94 -51.16 -12.29
C SER A 188 112.55 -50.59 -10.93
N LEU A 189 112.14 -51.50 -10.05
CA LEU A 189 112.66 -51.77 -8.70
C LEU A 189 113.10 -50.60 -7.78
N HIS A 190 112.46 -50.64 -6.59
CA HIS A 190 112.95 -50.40 -5.22
C HIS A 190 112.65 -49.08 -4.49
N GLY A 191 112.19 -49.28 -3.25
CA GLY A 191 112.27 -48.33 -2.13
C GLY A 191 110.90 -48.05 -1.49
N SER A 192 110.27 -49.02 -0.81
CA SER A 192 110.38 -49.22 0.66
C SER A 192 109.39 -48.36 1.47
N THR A 193 108.46 -48.99 2.21
CA THR A 193 108.50 -49.04 3.71
C THR A 193 107.74 -47.84 4.30
N GLU A 194 106.80 -47.89 5.23
CA GLU A 194 106.14 -48.89 6.08
C GLU A 194 105.01 -48.15 6.84
N LEU A 195 104.05 -48.91 7.39
CA LEU A 195 103.34 -48.69 8.67
C LEU A 195 102.38 -47.49 8.90
N LEU A 196 101.08 -47.86 8.94
CA LEU A 196 100.12 -47.76 10.06
C LEU A 196 99.64 -46.39 10.63
N PRO A 197 98.46 -46.37 11.28
CA PRO A 197 97.57 -45.21 11.44
C PRO A 197 97.79 -44.48 12.78
N LEU A 198 97.35 -43.23 12.86
CA LEU A 198 97.25 -42.49 14.12
C LEU A 198 95.97 -41.67 14.19
N SER A 199 95.09 -42.10 15.08
CA SER A 199 94.15 -41.29 15.84
C SER A 199 94.90 -40.17 16.59
N ARG A 200 94.26 -39.02 16.84
CA ARG A 200 94.01 -38.44 18.18
C ARG A 200 93.51 -36.99 18.08
N ASP A 201 92.44 -36.75 18.83
CA ASP A 201 91.79 -35.48 19.19
C ASP A 201 92.74 -34.36 19.62
N LEU A 202 92.28 -33.11 19.44
CA LEU A 202 92.43 -32.02 20.43
C LEU A 202 91.25 -31.01 20.32
N SER A 203 90.27 -31.12 21.23
CA SER A 203 89.63 -29.96 21.91
C SER A 203 90.63 -29.43 22.97
N PRO A 204 90.54 -28.24 23.65
CA PRO A 204 89.34 -27.51 24.17
C PRO A 204 89.57 -25.94 24.23
N PRO A 205 88.99 -25.07 25.13
CA PRO A 205 87.97 -25.24 26.17
C PRO A 205 86.85 -24.17 26.31
N LEU A 206 85.81 -24.63 27.03
CA LEU A 206 84.80 -24.01 27.90
C LEU A 206 84.98 -22.54 28.38
N GLU A 207 83.86 -21.82 28.47
CA GLU A 207 83.42 -21.21 29.76
C GLU A 207 81.88 -21.18 29.91
N PRO A 208 81.32 -21.33 31.14
CA PRO A 208 79.89 -21.42 31.41
C PRO A 208 79.30 -20.31 32.32
N LEU A 209 77.96 -20.26 32.30
CA LEU A 209 77.03 -19.84 33.36
C LEU A 209 76.77 -18.34 33.58
N GLU A 210 75.53 -17.92 33.28
CA GLU A 210 74.78 -17.01 34.14
C GLU A 210 73.26 -17.28 33.98
N GLU A 211 72.74 -18.12 34.88
CA GLU A 211 71.33 -18.13 35.26
C GLU A 211 71.10 -17.08 36.34
N LEU A 212 70.15 -16.17 36.09
CA LEU A 212 69.28 -15.56 37.10
C LEU A 212 67.86 -15.73 36.55
N SER A 213 67.11 -16.74 36.99
CA SER A 213 66.32 -16.80 38.22
C SER A 213 65.19 -15.75 38.27
N GLY A 214 63.95 -16.23 38.38
CA GLY A 214 62.76 -15.45 38.73
C GLY A 214 61.59 -15.79 37.81
N ASP A 215 60.94 -16.95 38.00
CA ASP A 215 59.71 -17.08 38.81
C ASP A 215 58.46 -16.73 37.96
N GLY A 216 57.42 -17.55 37.82
CA GLY A 216 57.05 -18.79 38.45
C GLY A 216 56.01 -19.51 37.59
N GLY A 217 55.84 -20.80 37.84
CA GLY A 217 54.99 -21.69 37.04
C GLY A 217 53.50 -21.65 37.36
N ALA A 218 52.87 -22.72 36.88
CA ALA A 218 51.50 -23.18 37.12
C ALA A 218 50.40 -22.52 36.26
N ALA A 219 49.93 -23.26 35.25
CA ALA A 219 48.70 -24.06 35.41
C ALA A 219 48.22 -24.55 34.04
N ALA A 220 48.58 -25.79 33.71
CA ALA A 220 47.66 -26.66 33.01
C ALA A 220 46.55 -27.06 34.00
N GLU A 221 45.32 -27.13 33.50
CA GLU A 221 44.10 -27.61 34.15
C GLU A 221 43.50 -26.75 35.28
N ALA A 222 42.38 -26.08 34.98
CA ALA A 222 41.19 -26.06 35.84
C ALA A 222 39.99 -25.40 35.13
N PHE A 223 38.99 -26.24 34.86
CA PHE A 223 37.57 -26.02 35.13
C PHE A 223 36.83 -24.78 34.60
N ALA A 224 35.77 -25.11 33.87
CA ALA A 224 34.57 -24.32 33.68
C ALA A 224 34.05 -23.71 35.01
N HIS A 225 33.90 -22.39 35.04
CA HIS A 225 32.76 -21.73 35.69
C HIS A 225 32.68 -20.24 35.34
N ASN A 226 31.51 -19.85 34.82
CA ASN A 226 30.84 -18.55 34.84
C ASN A 226 30.37 -18.10 33.45
N CYS A 227 29.20 -18.63 33.11
CA CYS A 227 28.20 -17.91 32.34
C CYS A 227 27.56 -16.79 33.19
N ASP A 228 26.80 -15.96 32.49
CA ASP A 228 25.68 -15.11 32.92
C ASP A 228 25.99 -13.61 33.13
N ASP A 229 25.64 -12.78 32.14
CA ASP A 229 24.29 -12.18 32.08
C ASP A 229 24.06 -11.34 30.80
N SER A 230 23.01 -11.67 30.04
CA SER A 230 21.82 -10.82 29.79
C SER A 230 21.13 -11.06 28.42
N ALA A 231 19.98 -11.71 28.55
CA ALA A 231 18.73 -11.54 27.79
C ALA A 231 18.66 -11.88 26.28
N SER A 232 17.99 -13.00 25.97
CA SER A 232 16.63 -12.97 25.39
C SER A 232 15.93 -14.34 25.41
N ILE A 233 14.96 -14.44 26.33
CA ILE A 233 13.70 -15.21 26.34
C ILE A 233 13.52 -16.42 25.40
N SER A 234 13.51 -17.62 25.99
CA SER A 234 12.89 -18.83 25.44
C SER A 234 11.50 -19.09 26.04
N SER A 235 10.58 -19.51 25.16
CA SER A 235 9.68 -20.67 25.26
C SER A 235 8.75 -20.88 26.47
N PHE A 236 7.49 -21.21 26.15
CA PHE A 236 6.82 -22.33 26.80
C PHE A 236 6.12 -23.23 25.77
N SER A 237 6.57 -24.49 25.73
CA SER A 237 5.72 -25.64 25.43
C SER A 237 5.43 -26.33 26.76
N LEU A 238 4.16 -26.56 27.08
CA LEU A 238 3.74 -27.48 28.13
C LEU A 238 2.68 -28.41 27.54
N GLY A 239 2.95 -29.72 27.63
CA GLY A 239 2.05 -30.78 27.21
C GLY A 239 1.07 -31.20 28.30
N GLY A 240 0.08 -32.00 27.86
CA GLY A 240 -0.43 -33.16 28.59
C GLY A 240 -1.49 -32.91 29.67
N GLY A 241 -2.76 -33.09 29.30
CA GLY A 241 -3.86 -33.28 30.26
C GLY A 241 -5.18 -33.53 29.54
N ALA A 242 -5.61 -34.79 29.53
CA ALA A 242 -6.79 -35.30 28.84
C ALA A 242 -8.12 -34.73 29.37
N GLY A 243 -9.10 -34.56 28.46
CA GLY A 243 -10.50 -34.36 28.81
C GLY A 243 -11.36 -33.85 27.66
N SER A 244 -12.12 -34.76 27.05
CA SER A 244 -13.34 -34.50 26.26
C SER A 244 -13.19 -34.10 24.79
N SER A 245 -12.99 -35.15 24.00
CA SER A 245 -13.63 -35.45 22.72
C SER A 245 -14.96 -34.73 22.41
N ALA A 246 -15.04 -34.19 21.18
CA ALA A 246 -16.14 -34.31 20.18
C ALA A 246 -16.20 -33.02 19.34
N SER A 247 -16.37 -32.95 18.04
CA SER A 247 -16.41 -33.88 16.91
C SER A 247 -16.50 -32.97 15.67
N LEU A 248 -15.84 -33.33 14.57
CA LEU A 248 -16.22 -32.90 13.22
C LEU A 248 -17.70 -33.26 12.97
N PRO A 249 -18.38 -32.65 11.98
CA PRO A 249 -18.47 -33.43 10.73
C PRO A 249 -18.50 -32.63 9.43
N ARG A 250 -18.06 -33.36 8.40
CA ARG A 250 -18.40 -33.25 6.98
C ARG A 250 -19.69 -34.06 6.75
N GLY A 251 -20.65 -33.56 5.96
CA GLY A 251 -21.67 -34.42 5.33
C GLY A 251 -23.09 -33.85 5.18
N ARG A 252 -23.58 -33.88 3.93
CA ARG A 252 -24.94 -33.58 3.44
C ARG A 252 -26.07 -34.37 4.14
N GLN A 253 -27.24 -33.76 4.32
CA GLN A 253 -28.63 -34.26 4.15
C GLN A 253 -29.57 -33.17 4.76
N GLY A 254 -30.48 -32.52 4.05
CA GLY A 254 -31.82 -33.06 3.79
C GLY A 254 -32.87 -32.57 4.82
N LEU A 255 -33.53 -31.45 4.51
CA LEU A 255 -34.92 -31.03 4.83
C LEU A 255 -35.41 -30.88 6.30
N SER A 256 -35.77 -29.65 6.71
CA SER A 256 -37.15 -29.28 7.09
C SER A 256 -37.29 -27.79 7.47
N PRO A 257 -38.52 -27.23 7.42
CA PRO A 257 -38.78 -25.81 7.15
C PRO A 257 -39.24 -25.06 8.40
N GLU A 258 -38.49 -24.07 8.85
CA GLU A 258 -38.93 -23.16 9.94
C GLU A 258 -38.65 -21.68 9.64
N GLN A 259 -38.45 -21.32 8.37
CA GLN A 259 -38.31 -19.92 7.94
C GLN A 259 -39.33 -19.59 6.85
N GLU A 260 -40.61 -19.69 7.23
CA GLU A 260 -41.74 -19.17 6.47
C GLU A 260 -42.70 -18.41 7.43
N GLU A 261 -42.15 -17.55 8.28
CA GLU A 261 -42.92 -16.61 9.09
C GLU A 261 -42.38 -15.17 8.97
N THR A 262 -42.33 -14.65 7.73
CA THR A 262 -42.32 -13.20 7.47
C THR A 262 -43.21 -12.80 6.29
N ALA A 263 -44.15 -13.67 5.88
CA ALA A 263 -45.20 -13.36 4.90
C ALA A 263 -46.60 -13.26 5.52
N SER A 264 -46.70 -12.93 6.82
CA SER A 264 -47.96 -12.86 7.54
C SER A 264 -48.08 -11.57 8.36
N LEU A 265 -48.08 -10.42 7.67
CA LEU A 265 -48.68 -9.16 8.14
C LEU A 265 -49.31 -8.40 6.97
N VAL A 266 -50.18 -9.05 6.19
CA VAL A 266 -51.30 -8.34 5.55
C VAL A 266 -52.47 -8.46 6.52
N SER A 267 -52.44 -7.61 7.55
CA SER A 267 -53.58 -7.40 8.42
C SER A 267 -54.52 -6.41 7.73
N THR A 268 -55.74 -6.89 7.54
CA THR A 268 -56.90 -6.31 6.85
C THR A 268 -57.15 -4.85 7.26
N GLY A 269 -57.06 -3.91 6.32
CA GLY A 269 -57.40 -2.51 6.63
C GLY A 269 -57.21 -1.48 5.54
N THR A 270 -57.73 -1.70 4.31
CA THR A 270 -58.40 -0.74 3.40
C THR A 270 -58.33 -1.25 1.96
N LEU A 271 -59.48 -1.69 1.43
CA LEU A 271 -59.70 -1.86 -0.01
C LEU A 271 -59.70 -0.48 -0.66
N VAL A 272 -58.54 0.02 -1.07
CA VAL A 272 -58.45 1.10 -2.04
C VAL A 272 -58.44 0.46 -3.43
N PRO A 273 -59.32 0.84 -4.36
CA PRO A 273 -59.29 0.34 -5.73
C PRO A 273 -57.89 0.54 -6.34
N GLU A 274 -57.40 -0.44 -7.11
CA GLU A 274 -56.06 -0.52 -7.77
C GLU A 274 -55.68 0.66 -8.70
N GLY A 275 -56.40 1.78 -8.68
CA GLY A 275 -56.24 2.88 -9.64
C GLY A 275 -55.51 4.13 -9.15
N ILE A 276 -55.18 4.27 -7.87
CA ILE A 276 -54.59 5.54 -7.38
C ILE A 276 -53.54 5.31 -6.29
N TYR A 277 -52.42 4.69 -6.67
CA TYR A 277 -51.19 4.83 -5.89
C TYR A 277 -50.68 6.27 -6.07
N LEU A 278 -51.01 7.15 -5.13
CA LEU A 278 -50.41 8.48 -5.06
C LEU A 278 -49.11 8.36 -4.25
N PRO A 279 -47.92 8.54 -4.85
CA PRO A 279 -46.67 8.52 -4.09
C PRO A 279 -46.68 9.67 -3.07
N PRO A 280 -46.04 9.49 -1.90
CA PRO A 280 -45.96 10.53 -0.88
C PRO A 280 -45.37 11.84 -1.45
N PRO A 281 -45.79 13.02 -0.96
CA PRO A 281 -45.29 14.31 -1.45
C PRO A 281 -43.75 14.35 -1.38
N GLY A 282 -43.11 14.61 -2.54
CA GLY A 282 -41.65 14.62 -2.68
C GLY A 282 -41.05 13.37 -3.34
N TYR A 283 -41.83 12.31 -3.56
CA TYR A 283 -41.38 11.11 -4.27
C TYR A 283 -41.93 11.10 -5.70
N GLN A 284 -41.03 11.10 -6.68
CA GLN A 284 -41.37 10.99 -8.09
C GLN A 284 -41.34 9.50 -8.49
N LEU A 285 -42.40 9.01 -9.14
CA LEU A 285 -42.42 7.68 -9.73
C LEU A 285 -41.34 7.62 -10.82
N VAL A 286 -40.30 6.81 -10.58
CA VAL A 286 -39.25 6.55 -11.57
C VAL A 286 -39.88 5.75 -12.70
N PRO A 287 -39.83 6.21 -13.96
CA PRO A 287 -40.34 5.47 -15.10
C PRO A 287 -39.64 4.10 -15.21
N ASP A 288 -40.38 3.06 -15.60
CA ASP A 288 -39.85 1.68 -15.71
C ASP A 288 -38.59 1.62 -16.58
N THR A 289 -38.50 2.44 -17.63
CA THR A 289 -37.32 2.53 -18.49
C THR A 289 -36.07 3.03 -17.76
N GLN A 290 -36.21 3.96 -16.82
CA GLN A 290 -35.09 4.47 -16.01
C GLN A 290 -34.69 3.45 -14.94
N TRP A 291 -35.67 2.74 -14.38
CA TRP A 291 -35.42 1.65 -13.44
C TRP A 291 -34.68 0.48 -14.11
N GLU A 292 -35.11 0.06 -15.29
CA GLU A 292 -34.42 -0.95 -16.11
C GLU A 292 -33.00 -0.52 -16.47
N GLN A 293 -32.80 0.77 -16.78
CA GLN A 293 -31.49 1.33 -17.12
C GLN A 293 -30.54 1.34 -15.91
N LEU A 294 -31.02 1.76 -14.73
CA LEU A 294 -30.27 1.67 -13.46
C LEU A 294 -29.96 0.21 -13.09
N GLN A 295 -30.89 -0.70 -13.35
CA GLN A 295 -30.70 -2.13 -13.08
C GLN A 295 -29.68 -2.77 -14.03
N MET A 296 -29.61 -2.30 -15.28
CA MET A 296 -28.57 -2.68 -16.25
C MET A 296 -27.20 -2.12 -15.82
N GLU A 297 -27.15 -0.86 -15.42
CA GLU A 297 -25.93 -0.19 -14.97
C GLU A 297 -25.38 -0.84 -13.69
N MET A 298 -26.27 -1.19 -12.75
CA MET A 298 -25.91 -1.96 -11.55
C MET A 298 -25.35 -3.34 -11.90
N GLN A 299 -25.92 -4.05 -12.88
CA GLN A 299 -25.40 -5.35 -13.32
C GLN A 299 -24.01 -5.23 -13.95
N VAL A 300 -23.78 -4.20 -14.77
CA VAL A 300 -22.46 -3.94 -15.38
C VAL A 300 -21.43 -3.62 -14.30
N LEU A 301 -21.76 -2.75 -13.35
CA LEU A 301 -20.88 -2.42 -12.23
C LEU A 301 -20.60 -3.66 -11.36
N LEU A 302 -21.61 -4.49 -11.08
CA LEU A 302 -21.42 -5.72 -10.32
C LEU A 302 -20.47 -6.69 -11.05
N ALA A 303 -20.64 -6.86 -12.35
CA ALA A 303 -19.77 -7.69 -13.18
C ALA A 303 -18.33 -7.13 -13.21
N GLN A 304 -18.17 -5.81 -13.27
CA GLN A 304 -16.87 -5.16 -13.22
C GLN A 304 -16.18 -5.36 -11.87
N VAL A 305 -16.92 -5.23 -10.76
CA VAL A 305 -16.40 -5.50 -9.41
C VAL A 305 -15.95 -6.96 -9.29
N GLN A 306 -16.79 -7.91 -9.71
CA GLN A 306 -16.44 -9.34 -9.69
C GLN A 306 -15.19 -9.66 -10.53
N ASN A 307 -15.04 -9.03 -11.70
CA ASN A 307 -13.85 -9.21 -12.54
C ASN A 307 -12.59 -8.63 -11.87
N SER A 308 -12.70 -7.44 -11.29
CA SER A 308 -11.59 -6.83 -10.54
C SER A 308 -11.19 -7.67 -9.32
N GLU A 309 -12.15 -8.29 -8.63
CA GLU A 309 -11.90 -9.18 -7.50
C GLU A 309 -11.18 -10.46 -7.92
N GLN A 310 -11.59 -11.07 -9.04
CA GLN A 310 -10.91 -12.24 -9.61
C GLN A 310 -9.47 -11.91 -10.04
N LEU A 311 -9.25 -10.73 -10.63
CA LEU A 311 -7.92 -10.27 -10.99
C LEU A 311 -7.04 -10.08 -9.75
N LEU A 312 -7.57 -9.46 -8.69
CA LEU A 312 -6.86 -9.29 -7.42
C LEU A 312 -6.49 -10.63 -6.79
N GLN A 313 -7.41 -11.61 -6.79
CA GLN A 313 -7.12 -12.96 -6.29
C GLN A 313 -6.00 -13.64 -7.11
N THR A 314 -6.01 -13.46 -8.43
CA THR A 314 -4.97 -14.00 -9.31
C THR A 314 -3.62 -13.34 -9.04
N LEU A 315 -3.58 -12.01 -8.92
CA LEU A 315 -2.37 -11.26 -8.61
C LEU A 315 -1.82 -11.61 -7.22
N GLN A 316 -2.69 -11.79 -6.22
CA GLN A 316 -2.28 -12.25 -4.90
C GLN A 316 -1.62 -13.64 -4.98
N GLY A 317 -2.18 -14.54 -5.79
CA GLY A 317 -1.60 -15.85 -6.05
C GLY A 317 -0.22 -15.79 -6.71
N THR A 318 -0.04 -14.95 -7.74
CA THR A 318 1.26 -14.82 -8.42
C THR A 318 2.33 -14.19 -7.54
N VAL A 319 1.97 -13.19 -6.71
CA VAL A 319 2.89 -12.58 -5.74
C VAL A 319 3.32 -13.60 -4.70
N SER A 320 2.38 -14.41 -4.18
CA SER A 320 2.69 -15.44 -3.18
C SER A 320 3.65 -16.50 -3.74
N GLN A 321 3.40 -16.96 -4.98
CA GLN A 321 4.29 -17.89 -5.67
C GLN A 321 5.67 -17.29 -5.98
N ALA A 322 5.73 -16.02 -6.38
CA ALA A 322 7.00 -15.32 -6.60
C ALA A 322 7.79 -15.18 -5.29
N GLN A 323 7.11 -14.87 -4.19
CA GLN A 323 7.70 -14.79 -2.86
C GLN A 323 8.28 -16.14 -2.41
N GLU A 324 7.55 -17.24 -2.59
CA GLU A 324 8.05 -18.60 -2.30
C GLU A 324 9.29 -18.95 -3.13
N ARG A 325 9.30 -18.62 -4.43
CA ARG A 325 10.48 -18.84 -5.30
C ARG A 325 11.69 -18.07 -4.83
N VAL A 326 11.53 -16.79 -4.47
CA VAL A 326 12.64 -15.98 -3.96
C VAL A 326 13.15 -16.55 -2.63
N GLN A 327 12.26 -16.99 -1.74
CA GLN A 327 12.67 -17.64 -0.49
C GLN A 327 13.47 -18.93 -0.72
N LEU A 328 13.08 -19.75 -1.70
CA LEU A 328 13.83 -20.95 -2.07
C LEU A 328 15.21 -20.60 -2.64
N GLN A 329 15.30 -19.63 -3.57
CA GLN A 329 16.59 -19.20 -4.12
C GLN A 329 17.51 -18.61 -3.05
N MET A 330 16.95 -17.82 -2.11
CA MET A 330 17.72 -17.31 -0.97
C MET A 330 18.24 -18.43 -0.07
N ALA A 331 17.44 -19.48 0.16
CA ALA A 331 17.86 -20.64 0.93
C ALA A 331 18.97 -21.43 0.22
N GLU A 332 18.84 -21.66 -1.08
CA GLU A 332 19.86 -22.32 -1.92
C GLU A 332 21.17 -21.53 -1.97
N LEU A 333 21.09 -20.20 -2.09
CA LEU A 333 22.28 -19.35 -2.07
C LEU A 333 22.96 -19.40 -0.70
N ALA A 334 22.19 -19.38 0.39
CA ALA A 334 22.73 -19.48 1.74
C ALA A 334 23.40 -20.84 2.02
N THR A 335 22.85 -21.95 1.52
CA THR A 335 23.48 -23.27 1.64
C THR A 335 24.73 -23.37 0.79
N SER A 336 24.70 -22.88 -0.45
CA SER A 336 25.88 -22.79 -1.33
C SER A 336 27.00 -21.98 -0.69
N HIS A 337 26.70 -20.81 -0.14
CA HIS A 337 27.67 -19.97 0.56
C HIS A 337 28.29 -20.68 1.77
N LYS A 338 27.48 -21.40 2.57
CA LYS A 338 28.00 -22.22 3.68
C LYS A 338 28.94 -23.31 3.20
N CYS A 339 28.58 -24.05 2.13
CA CYS A 339 29.43 -25.08 1.55
C CYS A 339 30.76 -24.51 1.02
N LEU A 340 30.70 -23.40 0.28
CA LEU A 340 31.90 -22.72 -0.22
C LEU A 340 32.78 -22.20 0.92
N SER A 341 32.19 -21.63 1.98
CA SER A 341 32.93 -21.17 3.15
C SER A 341 33.65 -22.34 3.86
N HIS A 342 33.00 -23.49 4.00
CA HIS A 342 33.64 -24.69 4.54
C HIS A 342 34.78 -25.17 3.65
N GLU A 343 34.59 -25.18 2.33
CA GLU A 343 35.62 -25.61 1.38
C GLU A 343 36.83 -24.66 1.37
N VAL A 344 36.60 -23.34 1.40
CA VAL A 344 37.66 -22.34 1.54
C VAL A 344 38.42 -22.54 2.85
N LYS A 345 37.71 -22.79 3.96
CA LYS A 345 38.34 -23.05 5.25
C LYS A 345 39.19 -24.32 5.21
N ARG A 346 38.66 -25.42 4.65
CA ARG A 346 39.37 -26.69 4.46
C ARG A 346 40.63 -26.51 3.62
N LEU A 347 40.54 -25.83 2.48
CA LEU A 347 41.68 -25.52 1.62
C LEU A 347 42.68 -24.59 2.32
N THR A 348 42.22 -23.67 3.16
CA THR A 348 43.12 -22.78 3.93
C THR A 348 43.90 -23.57 4.98
N GLU A 349 43.23 -24.49 5.69
CA GLU A 349 43.86 -25.40 6.65
C GLU A 349 44.85 -26.35 5.95
N GLU A 350 44.49 -26.89 4.78
CA GLU A 350 45.37 -27.73 3.96
C GLU A 350 46.60 -26.94 3.48
N ASN A 351 46.43 -25.71 3.00
CA ASN A 351 47.54 -24.83 2.61
C ASN A 351 48.42 -24.44 3.81
N GLN A 352 47.84 -24.21 4.98
CA GLN A 352 48.61 -23.97 6.20
C GLN A 352 49.38 -25.22 6.64
N GLY A 353 48.78 -26.41 6.51
CA GLY A 353 49.45 -27.69 6.74
C GLY A 353 50.64 -27.88 5.81
N LEU A 354 50.45 -27.67 4.50
CA LEU A 354 51.52 -27.73 3.51
C LEU A 354 52.63 -26.69 3.77
N ARG A 355 52.28 -25.51 4.29
CA ARG A 355 53.25 -24.48 4.71
C ARG A 355 53.95 -24.79 6.04
N ALA A 356 53.34 -25.57 6.93
CA ALA A 356 53.92 -25.97 8.21
C ALA A 356 54.81 -27.23 8.06
N GLU A 357 54.48 -28.11 7.11
CA GLU A 357 55.31 -29.22 6.64
C GLU A 357 56.52 -28.73 5.82
N GLN A 358 56.49 -27.49 5.31
CA GLN A 358 57.70 -26.78 4.91
C GLN A 358 58.33 -26.08 6.14
N PRO A 359 59.53 -26.49 6.61
CA PRO A 359 60.25 -25.72 7.61
C PRO A 359 60.64 -24.34 7.02
N PRO A 360 61.03 -23.35 7.84
CA PRO A 360 61.50 -22.07 7.33
C PRO A 360 62.81 -22.26 6.57
N SER A 361 62.71 -22.56 5.28
CA SER A 361 63.82 -22.44 4.34
C SER A 361 64.13 -20.95 4.21
N SER A 362 65.42 -20.68 4.30
CA SER A 362 66.02 -19.36 4.39
C SER A 362 65.73 -18.51 3.14
N ALA A 363 65.92 -17.19 3.29
CA ALA A 363 66.01 -16.22 2.19
C ALA A 363 66.90 -16.72 1.03
N PRO A 364 66.71 -16.18 -0.19
CA PRO A 364 66.93 -16.89 -1.45
C PRO A 364 68.41 -17.17 -1.68
N ARG A 365 68.81 -18.43 -1.44
CA ARG A 365 69.93 -19.01 -2.19
C ARG A 365 69.43 -19.26 -3.59
N ALA A 366 69.91 -18.43 -4.50
CA ALA A 366 70.03 -18.80 -5.89
C ALA A 366 70.66 -20.20 -5.97
N LEU A 367 70.00 -21.07 -6.74
CA LEU A 367 70.55 -22.23 -7.42
C LEU A 367 71.33 -23.20 -6.51
N GLU A 368 70.65 -24.25 -6.07
CA GLU A 368 71.15 -25.63 -5.92
C GLU A 368 70.27 -26.35 -4.91
N GLN A 369 69.18 -26.96 -5.39
CA GLN A 369 68.50 -28.16 -4.88
C GLN A 369 67.09 -28.19 -5.46
N ASP A 370 67.05 -28.45 -6.76
CA ASP A 370 65.96 -29.22 -7.34
C ASP A 370 66.16 -30.67 -6.86
N GLU A 371 65.68 -31.00 -5.65
CA GLU A 371 65.43 -32.40 -5.25
C GLU A 371 64.13 -32.90 -5.89
N GLY A 372 64.03 -32.72 -7.21
CA GLY A 372 62.96 -33.16 -8.08
C GLY A 372 63.55 -33.96 -9.23
N GLN A 373 64.24 -35.05 -8.91
CA GLN A 373 64.76 -36.03 -9.88
C GLN A 373 65.65 -35.39 -10.96
N GLU A 374 66.97 -35.52 -10.80
CA GLU A 374 67.82 -35.73 -11.97
C GLU A 374 67.25 -36.93 -12.74
N GLU A 375 66.33 -36.70 -13.69
CA GLU A 375 66.17 -37.58 -14.83
C GLU A 375 67.49 -37.48 -15.59
N SER A 376 68.42 -38.35 -15.18
CA SER A 376 69.60 -38.74 -15.93
C SER A 376 69.28 -38.66 -17.41
N LEU A 377 70.06 -37.85 -18.15
CA LEU A 377 69.97 -37.77 -19.61
C LEU A 377 69.82 -39.21 -20.13
N PRO A 378 68.73 -39.52 -20.85
CA PRO A 378 68.35 -40.89 -21.17
C PRO A 378 69.52 -41.58 -21.86
N SER A 379 70.18 -42.44 -21.10
CA SER A 379 71.46 -43.06 -21.50
C SER A 379 71.23 -44.21 -22.47
N SER A 380 69.95 -44.57 -22.69
CA SER A 380 69.48 -45.59 -23.60
C SER A 380 68.33 -45.10 -24.50
N VAL A 381 68.34 -45.53 -25.76
CA VAL A 381 67.26 -45.28 -26.74
C VAL A 381 65.84 -45.61 -26.22
N PRO A 382 65.59 -46.68 -25.44
CA PRO A 382 64.26 -46.95 -24.90
C PRO A 382 63.78 -45.91 -23.87
N GLU A 383 64.66 -45.31 -23.07
CA GLU A 383 64.31 -44.24 -22.12
C GLU A 383 63.89 -42.96 -22.87
N LEU A 384 64.60 -42.58 -23.93
CA LEU A 384 64.20 -41.50 -24.84
C LEU A 384 62.82 -41.74 -25.46
N GLN A 385 62.57 -42.97 -25.93
CA GLN A 385 61.27 -43.33 -26.50
C GLN A 385 60.15 -43.31 -25.46
N GLN A 386 60.45 -43.58 -24.18
CA GLN A 386 59.48 -43.51 -23.10
C GLN A 386 59.17 -42.06 -22.72
N LEU A 387 60.19 -41.20 -22.62
CA LEU A 387 60.02 -39.78 -22.34
C LEU A 387 59.25 -39.05 -23.45
N VAL A 388 59.55 -39.32 -24.74
CA VAL A 388 58.80 -38.73 -25.87
C VAL A 388 57.34 -39.20 -25.87
N ARG A 389 57.07 -40.46 -25.51
CA ARG A 389 55.70 -40.96 -25.34
C ARG A 389 55.01 -40.27 -24.18
N HIS A 390 55.71 -40.02 -23.07
CA HIS A 390 55.17 -39.35 -21.90
C HIS A 390 54.85 -37.88 -22.19
N MET A 391 55.80 -37.10 -22.71
CA MET A 391 55.55 -35.71 -23.12
C MET A 391 54.46 -35.60 -24.19
N GLY A 392 54.39 -36.58 -25.10
CA GLY A 392 53.30 -36.66 -26.08
C GLY A 392 51.92 -36.92 -25.46
N GLN A 393 51.86 -37.67 -24.35
CA GLN A 393 50.64 -37.88 -23.57
C GLN A 393 50.28 -36.65 -22.74
N GLU A 394 51.25 -36.00 -22.11
CA GLU A 394 51.06 -34.77 -21.34
C GLU A 394 50.59 -33.61 -22.21
N ALA A 395 51.20 -33.42 -23.39
CA ALA A 395 50.75 -32.42 -24.35
C ALA A 395 49.30 -32.64 -24.81
N ARG A 396 48.87 -33.90 -24.97
CA ARG A 396 47.48 -34.25 -25.28
C ARG A 396 46.55 -33.97 -24.10
N ALA A 397 46.96 -34.28 -22.87
CA ALA A 397 46.18 -34.00 -21.67
C ALA A 397 46.00 -32.48 -21.47
N HIS A 398 47.07 -31.70 -21.63
CA HIS A 398 46.99 -30.24 -21.59
C HIS A 398 46.10 -29.67 -22.69
N GLN A 399 46.17 -30.22 -23.90
CA GLN A 399 45.30 -29.81 -25.00
C GLN A 399 43.82 -30.10 -24.69
N GLN A 400 43.51 -31.28 -24.16
CA GLN A 400 42.15 -31.63 -23.75
C GLN A 400 41.64 -30.73 -22.62
N ALA A 401 42.48 -30.42 -21.62
CA ALA A 401 42.12 -29.50 -20.54
C ALA A 401 41.76 -28.10 -21.08
N ARG A 402 42.54 -27.57 -22.03
CA ARG A 402 42.27 -26.29 -22.69
C ARG A 402 40.98 -26.32 -23.52
N GLU A 403 40.70 -27.44 -24.20
CA GLU A 403 39.46 -27.61 -24.96
C GLU A 403 38.24 -27.66 -24.04
N HIS A 404 38.33 -28.36 -22.91
CA HIS A 404 37.28 -28.37 -21.89
C HIS A 404 37.08 -26.98 -21.27
N GLU A 405 38.15 -26.25 -20.98
CA GLU A 405 38.08 -24.87 -20.47
C GLU A 405 37.43 -23.92 -21.50
N ALA A 406 37.82 -24.02 -22.77
CA ALA A 406 37.20 -23.26 -23.85
C ALA A 406 35.71 -23.59 -24.00
N GLU A 407 35.32 -24.86 -23.86
CA GLU A 407 33.92 -25.28 -23.93
C GLU A 407 33.11 -24.78 -22.72
N ARG A 408 33.70 -24.78 -21.52
CA ARG A 408 33.08 -24.18 -20.33
C ARG A 408 32.81 -22.69 -20.54
N LEU A 409 33.80 -21.95 -21.05
CA LEU A 409 33.64 -20.52 -21.34
C LEU A 409 32.60 -20.28 -22.44
N ARG A 410 32.51 -21.14 -23.47
CA ARG A 410 31.45 -21.03 -24.48
C ARG A 410 30.06 -21.18 -23.88
N ILE A 411 29.87 -22.18 -23.01
CA ILE A 411 28.60 -22.39 -22.32
C ILE A 411 28.26 -21.19 -21.44
N GLU A 412 29.23 -20.65 -20.71
CA GLU A 412 29.03 -19.46 -19.88
C GLU A 412 28.66 -18.23 -20.70
N ILE A 413 29.32 -18.00 -21.84
CA ILE A 413 28.99 -16.92 -22.78
C ILE A 413 27.55 -17.05 -23.28
N VAL A 414 27.10 -18.26 -23.63
CA VAL A 414 25.71 -18.50 -24.07
C VAL A 414 24.74 -18.19 -22.94
N LYS A 415 24.98 -18.70 -21.73
CA LYS A 415 24.14 -18.41 -20.55
C LYS A 415 24.03 -16.92 -20.26
N LEU A 416 25.16 -16.19 -20.33
CA LEU A 416 25.17 -14.75 -20.11
C LEU A 416 24.42 -13.98 -21.21
N ARG A 417 24.45 -14.46 -22.45
CA ARG A 417 23.68 -13.88 -23.56
C ARG A 417 22.19 -14.13 -23.41
N GLU A 418 21.78 -15.34 -23.04
CA GLU A 418 20.39 -15.67 -22.75
C GLU A 418 19.86 -14.81 -21.60
N ALA A 419 20.59 -14.70 -20.49
CA ALA A 419 20.22 -13.83 -19.38
C ALA A 419 20.12 -12.35 -19.79
N LEU A 420 21.01 -11.87 -20.65
CA LEU A 420 20.95 -10.50 -21.17
C LEU A 420 19.72 -10.29 -22.06
N GLU A 421 19.39 -11.24 -22.94
CA GLU A 421 18.20 -11.18 -23.79
C GLU A 421 16.92 -11.19 -22.96
N GLU A 422 16.82 -12.07 -21.96
CA GLU A 422 15.70 -12.10 -21.01
C GLU A 422 15.53 -10.75 -20.30
N GLU A 423 16.63 -10.18 -19.80
CA GLU A 423 16.62 -8.88 -19.13
C GLU A 423 16.20 -7.75 -20.09
N THR A 424 16.62 -7.79 -21.36
CA THR A 424 16.19 -6.80 -22.36
C THR A 424 14.70 -6.87 -22.66
N VAL A 425 14.14 -8.08 -22.74
CA VAL A 425 12.69 -8.29 -22.95
C VAL A 425 11.90 -7.86 -21.72
N ALA A 426 12.36 -8.21 -20.52
CA ALA A 426 11.76 -7.77 -19.27
C ALA A 426 11.76 -6.25 -19.15
N ARG A 427 12.88 -5.60 -19.47
CA ARG A 427 13.00 -4.14 -19.51
C ARG A 427 12.05 -3.52 -20.53
N ALA A 428 11.98 -4.04 -21.75
CA ALA A 428 11.06 -3.53 -22.78
C ALA A 428 9.59 -3.66 -22.34
N SER A 429 9.23 -4.75 -21.65
CA SER A 429 7.89 -4.95 -21.06
C SER A 429 7.57 -3.89 -20.00
N LEU A 430 8.48 -3.65 -19.05
CA LEU A 430 8.31 -2.62 -18.01
C LEU A 430 8.24 -1.21 -18.60
N GLU A 431 9.07 -0.90 -19.59
CA GLU A 431 8.99 0.39 -20.32
C GLU A 431 7.65 0.55 -21.05
N GLY A 432 7.10 -0.54 -21.61
CA GLY A 432 5.76 -0.57 -22.19
C GLY A 432 4.67 -0.30 -21.16
N GLN A 433 4.71 -0.95 -20.00
CA GLN A 433 3.76 -0.71 -18.91
C GLN A 433 3.83 0.73 -18.39
N LEU A 434 5.04 1.29 -18.25
CA LEU A 434 5.22 2.67 -17.82
C LEU A 434 4.61 3.65 -18.83
N ARG A 435 4.74 3.40 -20.14
CA ARG A 435 4.09 4.22 -21.18
C ARG A 435 2.58 4.17 -21.07
N VAL A 436 1.99 2.99 -20.90
CA VAL A 436 0.54 2.85 -20.71
C VAL A 436 0.08 3.62 -19.47
N GLN A 437 0.80 3.51 -18.34
CA GLN A 437 0.50 4.28 -17.13
C GLN A 437 0.64 5.80 -17.35
N GLN A 438 1.62 6.25 -18.14
CA GLN A 438 1.76 7.66 -18.52
C GLN A 438 0.60 8.15 -19.40
N GLU A 439 0.10 7.32 -20.32
CA GLU A 439 -1.06 7.63 -21.14
C GLU A 439 -2.36 7.66 -20.32
N GLU A 440 -2.55 6.71 -19.42
CA GLU A 440 -3.69 6.66 -18.49
C GLU A 440 -3.70 7.90 -17.57
N THR A 441 -2.56 8.27 -17.00
CA THR A 441 -2.45 9.47 -16.17
C THR A 441 -2.70 10.75 -16.96
N ALA A 442 -2.19 10.86 -18.20
CA ALA A 442 -2.48 11.99 -19.08
C ALA A 442 -3.99 12.06 -19.43
N SER A 443 -4.63 10.92 -19.68
CA SER A 443 -6.07 10.83 -19.92
C SER A 443 -6.89 11.26 -18.71
N LEU A 444 -6.53 10.79 -17.51
CA LEU A 444 -7.15 11.21 -16.25
C LEU A 444 -6.99 12.72 -16.00
N CYS A 445 -5.81 13.28 -16.29
CA CYS A 445 -5.60 14.72 -16.22
C CYS A 445 -6.50 15.48 -17.19
N SER A 446 -6.64 15.02 -18.44
CA SER A 446 -7.53 15.64 -19.42
C SER A 446 -9.00 15.56 -18.99
N LEU A 447 -9.45 14.39 -18.51
CA LEU A 447 -10.81 14.19 -18.02
C LEU A 447 -11.11 15.10 -16.83
N ARG A 448 -10.17 15.22 -15.88
CA ARG A 448 -10.29 16.15 -14.75
C ARG A 448 -10.46 17.59 -15.21
N THR A 449 -9.67 18.04 -16.18
CA THR A 449 -9.80 19.42 -16.70
C THR A 449 -11.15 19.66 -17.37
N GLU A 450 -11.69 18.66 -18.08
CA GLU A 450 -13.02 18.79 -18.71
C GLU A 450 -14.14 18.79 -17.66
N MET A 451 -14.03 17.96 -16.61
CA MET A 451 -14.96 17.98 -15.48
C MET A 451 -14.96 19.33 -14.75
N GLU A 452 -13.77 19.88 -14.47
CA GLU A 452 -13.63 21.21 -13.85
C GLU A 452 -14.26 22.30 -14.75
N ARG A 453 -14.06 22.21 -16.07
CA ARG A 453 -14.68 23.12 -17.05
C ARG A 453 -16.20 23.05 -17.03
N ILE A 454 -16.77 21.84 -17.08
CA ILE A 454 -18.23 21.63 -17.05
C ILE A 454 -18.81 22.14 -15.73
N HIS A 455 -18.17 21.85 -14.60
CA HIS A 455 -18.63 22.32 -13.29
C HIS A 455 -18.60 23.86 -13.19
N GLN A 456 -17.56 24.49 -13.75
CA GLN A 456 -17.47 25.95 -13.79
C GLN A 456 -18.54 26.57 -14.71
N GLU A 457 -18.85 25.93 -15.84
CA GLU A 457 -19.95 26.36 -16.72
C GLU A 457 -21.31 26.21 -16.03
N GLN A 458 -21.55 25.10 -15.33
CA GLN A 458 -22.78 24.87 -14.58
C GLN A 458 -22.98 25.89 -13.46
N SER A 459 -21.96 26.15 -12.65
CA SER A 459 -22.04 27.16 -11.57
C SER A 459 -22.25 28.56 -12.12
N LYS A 460 -21.60 28.92 -13.24
CA LYS A 460 -21.83 30.20 -13.91
C LYS A 460 -23.25 30.29 -14.46
N ALA A 461 -23.77 29.24 -15.09
CA ALA A 461 -25.13 29.19 -15.61
C ALA A 461 -26.17 29.38 -14.48
N GLN A 462 -25.99 28.69 -13.35
CA GLN A 462 -26.85 28.85 -12.16
C GLN A 462 -26.86 30.29 -11.64
N LEU A 463 -25.69 30.93 -11.56
CA LEU A 463 -25.60 32.34 -11.14
C LEU A 463 -26.29 33.27 -12.15
N THR A 464 -26.15 33.02 -13.45
CA THR A 464 -26.82 33.83 -14.47
C THR A 464 -28.33 33.67 -14.43
N ASP A 465 -28.83 32.46 -14.19
CA ASP A 465 -30.26 32.19 -14.07
C ASP A 465 -30.85 32.89 -12.84
N LEU A 466 -30.19 32.77 -11.68
CA LEU A 466 -30.60 33.47 -10.46
C LEU A 466 -30.60 34.99 -10.63
N LEU A 467 -29.58 35.55 -11.29
CA LEU A 467 -29.55 36.98 -11.60
C LEU A 467 -30.69 37.40 -12.53
N SER A 468 -31.04 36.58 -13.52
CA SER A 468 -32.16 36.85 -14.42
C SER A 468 -33.50 36.81 -13.68
N GLU A 469 -33.68 35.87 -12.75
CA GLU A 469 -34.88 35.74 -11.94
C GLU A 469 -35.05 36.92 -10.97
N GLN A 470 -33.96 37.33 -10.29
CA GLN A 470 -33.98 38.51 -9.43
C GLN A 470 -34.30 39.78 -10.23
N ARG A 471 -33.75 39.93 -11.44
CA ARG A 471 -34.09 41.04 -12.33
C ARG A 471 -35.57 41.02 -12.72
N ALA A 472 -36.11 39.86 -13.08
CA ALA A 472 -37.53 39.71 -13.41
C ALA A 472 -38.43 40.00 -12.19
N LYS A 473 -37.99 39.66 -10.98
CA LYS A 473 -38.70 40.00 -9.74
C LYS A 473 -38.70 41.51 -9.48
N VAL A 474 -37.56 42.18 -9.66
CA VAL A 474 -37.49 43.65 -9.54
C VAL A 474 -38.40 44.33 -10.55
N LEU A 475 -38.40 43.90 -11.81
CA LEU A 475 -39.28 44.47 -12.83
C LEU A 475 -40.78 44.29 -12.48
N ARG A 476 -41.16 43.12 -11.95
CA ARG A 476 -42.54 42.88 -11.48
C ARG A 476 -42.92 43.80 -10.32
N LEU A 477 -42.07 43.87 -9.29
CA LEU A 477 -42.31 44.75 -8.15
C LEU A 477 -42.38 46.23 -8.56
N GLN A 478 -41.58 46.62 -9.56
CA GLN A 478 -41.62 47.98 -10.09
C GLN A 478 -42.95 48.26 -10.82
N ALA A 479 -43.46 47.33 -11.62
CA ALA A 479 -44.78 47.46 -12.24
C ALA A 479 -45.91 47.48 -11.21
N GLU A 480 -45.83 46.65 -10.17
CA GLU A 480 -46.78 46.67 -9.04
C GLU A 480 -46.74 47.99 -8.28
N LEU A 481 -45.55 48.57 -8.08
CA LEU A 481 -45.41 49.89 -7.48
C LEU A 481 -46.03 50.98 -8.35
N GLU A 482 -45.72 51.01 -9.65
CA GLU A 482 -46.28 51.99 -10.60
C GLU A 482 -47.82 51.91 -10.66
N THR A 483 -48.38 50.70 -10.68
CA THR A 483 -49.84 50.51 -10.64
C THR A 483 -50.44 50.96 -9.31
N SER A 484 -49.80 50.67 -8.18
CA SER A 484 -50.24 51.15 -6.87
C SER A 484 -50.21 52.68 -6.78
N GLU A 485 -49.13 53.30 -7.24
CA GLU A 485 -49.03 54.76 -7.29
C GLU A 485 -50.09 55.37 -8.22
N GLN A 486 -50.36 54.75 -9.37
CA GLN A 486 -51.40 55.21 -10.28
C GLN A 486 -52.78 55.14 -9.63
N VAL A 487 -53.11 54.04 -8.96
CA VAL A 487 -54.37 53.89 -8.21
C VAL A 487 -54.48 54.94 -7.11
N GLN A 488 -53.38 55.27 -6.41
CA GLN A 488 -53.37 56.35 -5.42
C GLN A 488 -53.63 57.72 -6.07
N ARG A 489 -52.97 58.03 -7.20
CA ARG A 489 -53.21 59.27 -7.95
C ARG A 489 -54.67 59.39 -8.39
N ASP A 490 -55.23 58.30 -8.90
CA ASP A 490 -56.61 58.22 -9.35
C ASP A 490 -57.61 58.41 -8.19
N PHE A 491 -57.33 57.81 -7.02
CA PHE A 491 -58.13 58.02 -5.82
C PHE A 491 -58.11 59.49 -5.36
N VAL A 492 -56.93 60.12 -5.36
CA VAL A 492 -56.80 61.55 -5.03
C VAL A 492 -57.59 62.41 -6.02
N ARG A 493 -57.45 62.16 -7.34
CA ARG A 493 -58.22 62.88 -8.38
C ARG A 493 -59.73 62.71 -8.21
N LEU A 494 -60.20 61.48 -7.98
CA LEU A 494 -61.62 61.20 -7.77
C LEU A 494 -62.14 61.91 -6.51
N SER A 495 -61.38 61.87 -5.41
CA SER A 495 -61.77 62.53 -4.16
C SER A 495 -61.84 64.05 -4.30
N GLN A 496 -60.89 64.67 -5.01
CA GLN A 496 -60.92 66.10 -5.32
C GLN A 496 -62.12 66.46 -6.21
N ALA A 497 -62.37 65.70 -7.27
CA ALA A 497 -63.52 65.93 -8.17
C ALA A 497 -64.85 65.82 -7.42
N LEU A 498 -64.98 64.80 -6.56
CA LEU A 498 -66.14 64.64 -5.68
C LEU A 498 -66.29 65.84 -4.74
N GLN A 499 -65.19 66.30 -4.12
CA GLN A 499 -65.20 67.44 -3.22
C GLN A 499 -65.66 68.73 -3.92
N VAL A 500 -65.21 68.96 -5.16
CA VAL A 500 -65.67 70.09 -5.99
C VAL A 500 -67.16 69.96 -6.31
N ARG A 501 -67.64 68.79 -6.74
CA ARG A 501 -69.08 68.59 -7.03
C ARG A 501 -69.95 68.80 -5.79
N LEU A 502 -69.52 68.31 -4.61
CA LEU A 502 -70.23 68.53 -3.36
C LEU A 502 -70.27 70.01 -2.97
N GLU A 503 -69.18 70.75 -3.20
CA GLU A 503 -69.13 72.19 -2.93
C GLU A 503 -70.01 73.00 -3.91
N GLN A 504 -70.07 72.61 -5.18
CA GLN A 504 -71.00 73.21 -6.15
C GLN A 504 -72.47 72.99 -5.76
N VAL A 505 -72.82 71.79 -5.28
CA VAL A 505 -74.16 71.50 -4.74
C VAL A 505 -74.45 72.37 -3.51
N ARG A 506 -73.47 72.56 -2.62
CA ARG A 506 -73.61 73.44 -1.44
C ARG A 506 -73.87 74.91 -1.83
N GLN A 507 -73.28 75.37 -2.93
CA GLN A 507 -73.40 76.74 -3.43
C GLN A 507 -74.62 76.98 -4.34
N ALA A 508 -75.36 75.93 -4.71
CA ALA A 508 -76.53 76.06 -5.57
C ALA A 508 -77.69 76.78 -4.85
N GLU A 509 -78.26 77.80 -5.49
CA GLU A 509 -79.34 78.64 -4.94
C GLU A 509 -80.74 78.09 -5.28
N SER A 510 -80.83 77.07 -6.14
CA SER A 510 -82.09 76.45 -6.56
C SER A 510 -82.01 74.93 -6.73
N LEU A 511 -83.15 74.25 -6.56
CA LEU A 511 -83.25 72.80 -6.76
C LEU A 511 -83.03 72.37 -8.21
N GLU A 512 -83.30 73.25 -9.18
CA GLU A 512 -83.03 72.99 -10.60
C GLU A 512 -81.52 72.99 -10.89
N GLN A 513 -80.74 73.88 -10.24
CA GLN A 513 -79.28 73.88 -10.34
C GLN A 513 -78.66 72.62 -9.75
N VAL A 514 -79.15 72.14 -8.60
CA VAL A 514 -78.72 70.87 -8.00
C VAL A 514 -79.01 69.69 -8.94
N ARG A 515 -80.21 69.64 -9.54
CA ARG A 515 -80.55 68.61 -10.53
C ARG A 515 -79.62 68.64 -11.74
N SER A 516 -79.29 69.82 -12.27
CA SER A 516 -78.36 69.95 -13.39
C SER A 516 -76.94 69.45 -13.05
N ILE A 517 -76.42 69.70 -11.84
CA ILE A 517 -75.09 69.22 -11.40
C ILE A 517 -75.10 67.70 -11.19
N MET A 518 -76.22 67.13 -10.77
CA MET A 518 -76.40 65.68 -10.63
C MET A 518 -76.65 64.96 -11.96
N ASP A 519 -77.28 65.63 -12.93
CA ASP A 519 -77.56 65.11 -14.28
C ASP A 519 -76.35 65.23 -15.22
N GLU A 520 -75.31 66.01 -14.86
CA GLU A 520 -74.01 65.91 -15.51
C GLU A 520 -73.48 64.49 -15.39
N ALA A 521 -73.30 63.84 -16.55
CA ALA A 521 -73.03 62.41 -16.71
C ALA A 521 -72.22 61.80 -15.55
N PRO A 522 -72.66 60.66 -14.98
CA PRO A 522 -71.92 59.98 -13.93
C PRO A 522 -70.48 59.78 -14.39
N LEU A 523 -69.50 60.09 -13.52
CA LEU A 523 -68.08 59.79 -13.78
C LEU A 523 -67.95 58.26 -13.96
N ARG A 524 -67.95 57.80 -15.22
CA ARG A 524 -67.87 56.37 -15.56
C ARG A 524 -66.42 55.92 -15.68
N ASP A 525 -65.52 56.83 -16.05
CA ASP A 525 -64.07 56.62 -16.11
C ASP A 525 -63.34 57.81 -15.45
N ILE A 526 -62.24 57.53 -14.74
CA ILE A 526 -61.39 58.54 -14.08
C ILE A 526 -60.76 59.49 -15.12
N LYS A 527 -60.61 59.04 -16.37
CA LYS A 527 -60.11 59.83 -17.51
C LYS A 527 -61.03 60.98 -17.92
N ASP A 528 -62.29 60.96 -17.49
CA ASP A 528 -63.28 62.00 -17.80
C ASP A 528 -63.17 63.20 -16.84
N ILE A 529 -62.36 63.10 -15.78
CA ILE A 529 -62.07 64.19 -14.85
C ILE A 529 -61.09 65.15 -15.54
N LYS A 530 -61.55 66.35 -15.88
CA LYS A 530 -60.69 67.39 -16.44
C LYS A 530 -59.63 67.78 -15.41
N ASP A 531 -58.37 67.64 -15.81
CA ASP A 531 -57.23 68.18 -15.05
C ASP A 531 -57.44 69.69 -14.91
N THR A 532 -57.54 70.16 -13.66
CA THR A 532 -57.67 71.58 -13.32
C THR A 532 -56.35 72.12 -12.79
#